data_AF-A6GVL9-F1
#
_entry.id   AF-A6GVL9-F1
#
_cell.length_a   1.000
_cell.length_b   1.000
_cell.length_c   1.000
_cell.angle_alpha   90.00
_cell.angle_beta   90.00
_cell.angle_gamma   90.00
#
_symmetry.space_group_name_H-M   'P 1'
#
loop_
_entity.id
_entity.type
_entity.pdbx_description
1 polymer ?
#
loop_
_entity_poly.entity_id
_entity_poly.type
_entity_poly.pdbx_seq_one_letter_code
_entity_poly.pdbx_strand_id
1 'polypeptide(L)'
;MQLYNTLSAEERAELIDQAGKQRLTLSFYAYAKIENPQQFRDDLFLAWNKLDALGRTYIAKEGINAQMSVPAENFEAFRETLEAYDFMKNIRLNVAVEHDDHSFLKLTVKVRNKIVADGLNDETFDVTNIGVHLKANEFNQILEDPNTIVVDFRNHYESEIGHFKGAITPDVETFRESLPIINEQLKDFKEDKNLVMYCTGGIRCEKASAYFKHQGFKNVFQLEGGIINYAKQIKEENLESKFIGKNFVFDHRLGERITNDIVSQCHQCGKPCDNHTNCENEGCHLLFIQCDQCKLAMENCCSSECQEIIHLSLVDQVKLRRGIKNGNMIFRKGKSDKLLFKHSGELSDVTLAKAIDTKDIRQKIKTKKVLIGKAEHYYVKSEIGSFLIENKELKIGDKVLISGPTTGDQQLVLEKIFVNGKEDSEAKIGDKITFHIPFRVRLSDKLYKIIA
;
A
#
# COMPACT_ATOMS: atom_id res chain seq x y z
N MET A 1 10.32 25.67 11.47
CA MET A 1 9.36 24.56 11.60
C MET A 1 10.00 23.27 11.15
N GLN A 2 9.63 22.14 11.75
CA GLN A 2 10.21 20.84 11.44
C GLN A 2 9.61 20.27 10.15
N LEU A 3 10.46 19.95 9.18
CA LEU A 3 10.08 19.52 7.83
C LEU A 3 10.48 18.06 7.51
N TYR A 4 10.74 17.28 8.56
CA TYR A 4 11.19 15.88 8.49
C TYR A 4 10.53 15.03 9.57
N ASN A 5 10.45 13.72 9.34
CA ASN A 5 9.92 12.76 10.30
C ASN A 5 10.95 12.49 11.41
N THR A 6 10.51 12.44 12.67
CA THR A 6 11.34 12.06 13.82
C THR A 6 11.27 10.58 14.16
N LEU A 7 10.16 9.95 13.82
CA LEU A 7 9.88 8.57 14.20
C LEU A 7 10.45 7.58 13.19
N SER A 8 10.97 6.47 13.73
CA SER A 8 11.27 5.28 12.95
C SER A 8 9.97 4.67 12.40
N ALA A 9 10.11 3.74 11.43
CA ALA A 9 8.94 3.04 10.90
C ALA A 9 8.30 2.12 11.96
N GLU A 10 9.13 1.51 12.81
CA GLU A 10 8.70 0.65 13.92
C GLU A 10 7.93 1.44 14.98
N GLU A 11 8.50 2.57 15.43
CA GLU A 11 7.84 3.47 16.38
C GLU A 11 6.50 3.96 15.82
N ARG A 12 6.44 4.28 14.53
CA ARG A 12 5.18 4.69 13.90
C ARG A 12 4.15 3.57 13.88
N ALA A 13 4.56 2.35 13.54
CA ALA A 13 3.66 1.19 13.51
C ALA A 13 3.06 0.93 14.89
N GLU A 14 3.88 1.01 15.94
CA GLU A 14 3.40 0.88 17.32
C GLU A 14 2.38 1.96 17.71
N LEU A 15 2.62 3.22 17.31
CA LEU A 15 1.68 4.31 17.56
C LEU A 15 0.35 4.13 16.80
N ILE A 16 0.40 3.65 15.57
CA ILE A 16 -0.81 3.34 14.78
C ILE A 16 -1.61 2.25 15.49
N ASP A 17 -0.95 1.16 15.91
CA ASP A 17 -1.59 0.07 16.64
C ASP A 17 -2.16 0.53 17.99
N GLN A 18 -1.45 1.39 18.72
CA GLN A 18 -1.92 1.96 19.99
C GLN A 18 -3.12 2.90 19.82
N ALA A 19 -3.14 3.68 18.74
CA ALA A 19 -4.26 4.57 18.43
C ALA A 19 -5.54 3.77 18.10
N GLY A 20 -5.39 2.61 17.46
CA GLY A 20 -6.52 1.74 17.09
C GLY A 20 -7.51 2.41 16.12
N LYS A 21 -7.06 3.45 15.41
CA LYS A 21 -7.87 4.25 14.49
C LYS A 21 -7.79 3.68 13.09
N GLN A 22 -8.94 3.49 12.45
CA GLN A 22 -8.99 3.11 11.05
C GLN A 22 -8.43 4.23 10.17
N ARG A 23 -7.62 3.85 9.18
CA ARG A 23 -7.06 4.76 8.19
C ARG A 23 -7.58 4.44 6.80
N LEU A 24 -7.82 5.48 6.01
CA LEU A 24 -8.22 5.38 4.62
C LEU A 24 -6.99 5.50 3.73
N THR A 25 -6.74 4.48 2.91
CA THR A 25 -5.69 4.53 1.89
C THR A 25 -6.29 5.09 0.60
N LEU A 26 -5.63 6.09 0.03
CA LEU A 26 -6.08 6.80 -1.17
C LEU A 26 -4.91 7.24 -2.05
N SER A 27 -5.22 7.61 -3.29
CA SER A 27 -4.28 8.27 -4.18
C SER A 27 -4.97 9.37 -4.99
N PHE A 28 -4.19 10.34 -5.45
CA PHE A 28 -4.65 11.39 -6.36
C PHE A 28 -3.47 12.00 -7.11
N TYR A 29 -3.79 12.68 -8.21
CA TYR A 29 -2.84 13.49 -8.95
C TYR A 29 -3.54 14.68 -9.58
N ALA A 30 -2.79 15.75 -9.83
CA ALA A 30 -3.24 16.87 -10.63
C ALA A 30 -2.06 17.44 -11.41
N TYR A 31 -2.28 17.67 -12.71
CA TYR A 31 -1.36 18.43 -13.54
C TYR A 31 -1.69 19.91 -13.45
N ALA A 32 -0.72 20.71 -13.04
CA ALA A 32 -0.86 22.15 -12.88
C ALA A 32 0.52 22.81 -12.95
N LYS A 33 0.58 24.07 -13.38
CA LYS A 33 1.82 24.83 -13.35
C LYS A 33 2.08 25.32 -11.93
N ILE A 34 2.99 24.65 -11.22
CA ILE A 34 3.40 25.01 -9.87
C ILE A 34 4.66 25.87 -9.96
N GLU A 35 4.55 27.15 -9.63
CA GLU A 35 5.66 28.11 -9.75
C GLU A 35 6.80 27.80 -8.78
N ASN A 36 6.47 27.55 -7.51
CA ASN A 36 7.45 27.22 -6.47
C ASN A 36 7.16 25.84 -5.83
N PRO A 37 7.62 24.74 -6.47
CA PRO A 37 7.46 23.38 -5.95
C PRO A 37 8.00 23.18 -4.53
N GLN A 38 9.06 23.90 -4.16
CA GLN A 38 9.68 23.75 -2.84
C GLN A 38 8.79 24.35 -1.75
N GLN A 39 8.26 25.56 -1.96
CA GLN A 39 7.32 26.18 -1.02
C GLN A 39 6.06 25.33 -0.88
N PHE A 40 5.47 24.90 -2.00
CA PHE A 40 4.28 24.05 -1.99
C PHE A 40 4.52 22.72 -1.25
N ARG A 41 5.71 22.12 -1.42
CA ARG A 41 6.12 20.93 -0.65
C ARG A 41 6.12 21.19 0.85
N ASP A 42 6.69 22.31 1.27
CA ASP A 42 6.86 22.62 2.68
C ASP A 42 5.50 22.92 3.34
N ASP A 43 4.61 23.64 2.64
CA ASP A 43 3.26 23.93 3.10
C ASP A 43 2.41 22.66 3.27
N LEU A 44 2.42 21.76 2.27
CA LEU A 44 1.71 20.48 2.37
C LEU A 44 2.28 19.60 3.48
N PHE A 45 3.61 19.55 3.66
CA PHE A 45 4.21 18.76 4.73
C PHE A 45 3.72 19.25 6.10
N LEU A 46 3.68 20.56 6.33
CA LEU A 46 3.24 21.14 7.59
C LEU A 46 1.75 20.92 7.85
N ALA A 47 0.92 21.04 6.81
CA ALA A 47 -0.52 20.80 6.90
C ALA A 47 -0.82 19.33 7.21
N TRP A 48 -0.25 18.40 6.43
CA TRP A 48 -0.55 16.97 6.53
C TRP A 48 0.08 16.29 7.74
N ASN A 49 1.24 16.77 8.21
CA ASN A 49 1.84 16.25 9.44
C ASN A 49 0.94 16.48 10.67
N LYS A 50 0.21 17.59 10.73
CA LYS A 50 -0.74 17.89 11.83
C LYS A 50 -1.96 16.96 11.82
N LEU A 51 -2.32 16.45 10.65
CA LEU A 51 -3.46 15.56 10.45
C LEU A 51 -3.08 14.08 10.62
N ASP A 52 -1.83 13.80 11.01
CA ASP A 52 -1.25 12.47 11.01
C ASP A 52 -1.42 11.75 9.66
N ALA A 53 -1.45 12.50 8.56
CA ALA A 53 -1.50 11.93 7.22
C ALA A 53 -0.10 11.40 6.85
N LEU A 54 -0.05 10.14 6.43
CA LEU A 54 1.17 9.44 6.04
C LEU A 54 1.08 9.11 4.55
N GLY A 55 2.20 8.96 3.88
CA GLY A 55 2.16 8.75 2.43
C GLY A 55 3.43 9.14 1.71
N ARG A 56 3.35 9.02 0.39
CA ARG A 56 4.37 9.46 -0.54
C ARG A 56 3.75 10.41 -1.54
N THR A 57 4.35 11.60 -1.63
CA THR A 57 3.91 12.66 -2.51
C THR A 57 5.09 13.19 -3.29
N TYR A 58 4.92 13.25 -4.61
CA TYR A 58 5.84 13.90 -5.52
C TYR A 58 5.22 15.20 -6.01
N ILE A 59 6.02 16.25 -5.96
CA ILE A 59 5.68 17.57 -6.46
C ILE A 59 6.70 17.92 -7.52
N ALA A 60 6.24 18.42 -8.66
CA ALA A 60 7.08 18.97 -9.70
C ALA A 60 6.47 20.28 -10.20
N LYS A 61 7.18 20.99 -11.08
CA LYS A 61 6.61 22.17 -11.75
C LYS A 61 5.33 21.84 -12.53
N GLU A 62 5.18 20.59 -12.97
CA GLU A 62 4.03 20.10 -13.73
C GLU A 62 2.86 19.61 -12.87
N GLY A 63 2.98 19.56 -11.54
CA GLY A 63 1.86 19.18 -10.68
C GLY A 63 2.22 18.38 -9.43
N ILE A 64 1.26 17.57 -8.98
CA ILE A 64 1.33 16.73 -7.78
C ILE A 64 0.85 15.31 -8.06
N ASN A 65 1.49 14.33 -7.42
CA ASN A 65 1.08 12.92 -7.39
C ASN A 65 1.25 12.39 -5.97
N ALA A 66 0.20 11.84 -5.38
CA ALA A 66 0.20 11.40 -4.00
C ALA A 66 -0.43 10.01 -3.84
N GLN A 67 0.20 9.19 -3.00
CA GLN A 67 -0.42 8.02 -2.37
C GLN A 67 -0.36 8.23 -0.85
N MET A 68 -1.52 8.17 -0.19
CA MET A 68 -1.68 8.59 1.19
C MET A 68 -2.46 7.54 1.99
N SER A 69 -2.22 7.53 3.30
CA SER A 69 -3.04 6.89 4.33
C SER A 69 -3.37 7.94 5.38
N VAL A 70 -4.66 8.21 5.57
CA VAL A 70 -5.14 9.29 6.45
C VAL A 70 -6.06 8.69 7.51
N PRO A 71 -5.96 9.06 8.81
CA PRO A 71 -6.97 8.66 9.80
C PRO A 71 -8.37 9.04 9.33
N ALA A 72 -9.34 8.13 9.44
CA ALA A 72 -10.69 8.35 8.92
C ALA A 72 -11.36 9.61 9.52
N GLU A 73 -11.10 9.90 10.79
CA GLU A 73 -11.58 11.11 11.49
C GLU A 73 -11.01 12.42 10.94
N ASN A 74 -9.82 12.39 10.33
CA ASN A 74 -9.13 13.57 9.78
C ASN A 74 -9.36 13.72 8.28
N PHE A 75 -10.17 12.85 7.66
CA PHE A 75 -10.31 12.79 6.21
C PHE A 75 -10.90 14.07 5.62
N GLU A 76 -11.93 14.65 6.23
CA GLU A 76 -12.51 15.91 5.75
C GLU A 76 -11.55 17.09 5.94
N ALA A 77 -10.88 17.19 7.09
CA ALA A 77 -9.85 18.20 7.31
C ALA A 77 -8.70 18.06 6.30
N PHE A 78 -8.32 16.83 5.94
CA PHE A 78 -7.35 16.57 4.88
C PHE A 78 -7.87 17.05 3.52
N ARG A 79 -9.13 16.76 3.17
CA ARG A 79 -9.76 17.21 1.93
C ARG A 79 -9.77 18.74 1.83
N GLU A 80 -10.10 19.44 2.91
CA GLU A 80 -10.07 20.90 2.98
C GLU A 80 -8.67 21.48 2.66
N THR A 81 -7.59 20.77 3.02
CA THR A 81 -6.24 21.21 2.63
C THR A 81 -6.00 21.17 1.12
N LEU A 82 -6.71 20.30 0.39
CA LEU A 82 -6.63 20.21 -1.07
C LEU A 82 -7.48 21.31 -1.72
N GLU A 83 -8.70 21.52 -1.22
CA GLU A 83 -9.64 22.55 -1.72
C GLU A 83 -9.08 23.98 -1.60
N ALA A 84 -8.09 24.20 -0.73
CA ALA A 84 -7.39 25.48 -0.60
C ALA A 84 -6.65 25.92 -1.88
N TYR A 85 -6.39 25.01 -2.82
CA TYR A 85 -5.69 25.29 -4.07
C TYR A 85 -6.64 25.12 -5.26
N ASP A 86 -6.76 26.16 -6.10
CA ASP A 86 -7.73 26.18 -7.20
C ASP A 86 -7.63 24.97 -8.14
N PHE A 87 -6.42 24.50 -8.44
CA PHE A 87 -6.19 23.35 -9.33
C PHE A 87 -6.46 21.98 -8.67
N MET A 88 -6.69 21.94 -7.35
CA MET A 88 -7.03 20.72 -6.61
C MET A 88 -8.47 20.73 -6.08
N LYS A 89 -9.26 21.77 -6.37
CA LYS A 89 -10.68 21.80 -6.00
C LYS A 89 -11.43 20.64 -6.66
N ASN A 90 -12.23 19.93 -5.88
CA ASN A 90 -12.99 18.74 -6.31
C ASN A 90 -12.11 17.63 -6.92
N ILE A 91 -10.83 17.57 -6.57
CA ILE A 91 -9.94 16.53 -7.07
C ILE A 91 -10.48 15.14 -6.71
N ARG A 92 -10.49 14.23 -7.68
CA ARG A 92 -10.86 12.84 -7.43
C ARG A 92 -9.85 12.19 -6.50
N LEU A 93 -10.33 11.72 -5.36
CA LEU A 93 -9.59 10.86 -4.46
C LEU A 93 -9.90 9.40 -4.80
N ASN A 94 -8.93 8.70 -5.37
CA ASN A 94 -9.02 7.27 -5.61
C ASN A 94 -8.82 6.54 -4.28
N VAL A 95 -9.93 6.31 -3.57
CA VAL A 95 -9.95 5.49 -2.35
C VAL A 95 -9.71 4.03 -2.74
N ALA A 96 -8.75 3.40 -2.07
CA ALA A 96 -8.31 2.05 -2.39
C ALA A 96 -9.40 1.00 -2.11
N VAL A 97 -9.33 -0.16 -2.78
CA VAL A 97 -10.31 -1.25 -2.63
C VAL A 97 -10.19 -1.91 -1.26
N GLU A 98 -8.94 -2.09 -0.82
CA GLU A 98 -8.59 -2.64 0.50
C GLU A 98 -7.90 -1.56 1.34
N HIS A 99 -8.09 -1.58 2.66
CA HIS A 99 -7.42 -0.65 3.58
C HIS A 99 -6.50 -1.41 4.54
N ASP A 100 -5.33 -0.82 4.80
CA ASP A 100 -4.39 -1.29 5.82
C ASP A 100 -3.86 -0.05 6.54
N ASP A 101 -4.01 -0.01 7.85
CA ASP A 101 -3.52 1.07 8.71
C ASP A 101 -1.99 1.26 8.58
N HIS A 102 -1.26 0.26 8.10
CA HIS A 102 0.19 0.28 7.90
C HIS A 102 0.60 0.52 6.44
N SER A 103 -0.33 0.90 5.56
CA SER A 103 -0.05 1.20 4.14
C SER A 103 1.12 2.19 3.99
N PHE A 104 1.22 3.16 4.90
CA PHE A 104 2.36 4.06 5.00
C PHE A 104 2.75 4.31 6.45
N LEU A 105 4.06 4.30 6.73
CA LEU A 105 4.62 4.55 8.06
C LEU A 105 5.36 5.88 8.18
N LYS A 106 5.39 6.69 7.12
CA LYS A 106 6.06 7.99 7.08
C LYS A 106 5.32 8.96 6.17
N LEU A 107 5.35 10.25 6.49
CA LEU A 107 4.96 11.30 5.56
C LEU A 107 6.17 11.71 4.72
N THR A 108 6.11 11.46 3.42
CA THR A 108 7.19 11.78 2.49
C THR A 108 6.67 12.70 1.40
N VAL A 109 7.00 13.99 1.47
CA VAL A 109 6.74 14.94 0.40
C VAL A 109 8.07 15.34 -0.23
N LYS A 110 8.24 15.07 -1.53
CA LYS A 110 9.51 15.28 -2.24
C LYS A 110 9.31 16.05 -3.53
N VAL A 111 10.17 17.05 -3.75
CA VAL A 111 10.27 17.71 -5.05
C VAL A 111 11.01 16.79 -6.04
N ARG A 112 10.49 16.75 -7.26
CA ARG A 112 10.98 15.96 -8.39
C ARG A 112 10.96 16.81 -9.67
N ASN A 113 11.68 16.36 -10.69
CA ASN A 113 11.64 16.98 -12.00
C ASN A 113 10.28 16.75 -12.68
N LYS A 114 9.74 15.54 -12.50
CA LYS A 114 8.41 15.13 -12.97
C LYS A 114 7.67 14.35 -11.88
N ILE A 115 6.34 14.44 -11.85
CA ILE A 115 5.50 13.69 -10.90
C ILE A 115 5.37 12.20 -11.28
N VAL A 116 5.66 11.88 -12.55
CA VAL A 116 5.88 10.53 -13.08
C VAL A 116 7.07 10.57 -14.04
N ALA A 117 8.01 9.63 -13.89
CA ALA A 117 9.18 9.56 -14.76
C ALA A 117 8.83 8.95 -16.13
N ASP A 118 8.35 9.77 -17.05
CA ASP A 118 7.92 9.38 -18.41
C ASP A 118 9.06 9.33 -19.44
N GLY A 119 10.14 10.10 -19.24
CA GLY A 119 11.23 10.25 -20.24
C GLY A 119 10.87 11.02 -21.50
N LEU A 120 9.72 11.69 -21.50
CA LEU A 120 9.27 12.53 -22.59
C LEU A 120 9.85 13.94 -22.46
N ASN A 121 10.08 14.59 -23.60
CA ASN A 121 10.33 16.02 -23.65
C ASN A 121 8.99 16.75 -23.85
N ASP A 122 8.49 17.38 -22.80
CA ASP A 122 7.19 18.05 -22.82
C ASP A 122 7.18 19.29 -23.75
N GLU A 123 8.34 19.79 -24.17
CA GLU A 123 8.45 20.91 -25.11
C GLU A 123 8.14 20.52 -26.56
N THR A 124 8.11 19.22 -26.88
CA THR A 124 7.93 18.75 -28.26
C THR A 124 6.47 18.49 -28.64
N PHE A 125 5.54 18.50 -27.67
CA PHE A 125 4.13 18.23 -27.92
C PHE A 125 3.23 18.83 -26.83
N ASP A 126 1.95 18.99 -27.14
CA ASP A 126 0.96 19.47 -26.17
C ASP A 126 0.54 18.35 -25.21
N VAL A 127 1.07 18.41 -23.98
CA VAL A 127 0.74 17.47 -22.89
C VAL A 127 -0.71 17.56 -22.40
N THR A 128 -1.45 18.60 -22.78
CA THR A 128 -2.88 18.76 -22.44
C THR A 128 -3.81 18.14 -23.47
N ASN A 129 -3.29 17.81 -24.66
CA ASN A 129 -4.04 17.12 -25.71
C ASN A 129 -4.16 15.63 -25.41
N ILE A 130 -4.88 15.29 -24.33
CA ILE A 130 -5.04 13.91 -23.83
C ILE A 130 -6.11 13.11 -24.59
N GLY A 131 -6.15 11.81 -24.34
CA GLY A 131 -7.18 10.90 -24.84
C GLY A 131 -8.53 11.08 -24.14
N VAL A 132 -9.58 10.48 -24.70
CA VAL A 132 -10.93 10.52 -24.13
C VAL A 132 -11.01 9.62 -22.91
N HIS A 133 -11.48 10.15 -21.78
CA HIS A 133 -11.72 9.36 -20.58
C HIS A 133 -12.96 8.48 -20.73
N LEU A 134 -12.82 7.20 -20.38
CA LEU A 134 -13.91 6.22 -20.36
C LEU A 134 -14.20 5.77 -18.94
N LYS A 135 -15.47 5.78 -18.55
CA LYS A 135 -15.96 5.14 -17.32
C LYS A 135 -15.94 3.62 -17.46
N ALA A 136 -16.13 2.89 -16.37
CA ALA A 136 -16.00 1.43 -16.36
C ALA A 136 -16.94 0.72 -17.37
N ASN A 137 -18.19 1.18 -17.49
CA ASN A 137 -19.14 0.63 -18.46
C ASN A 137 -18.70 0.89 -19.92
N GLU A 138 -18.33 2.13 -20.25
CA GLU A 138 -17.84 2.51 -21.59
C GLU A 138 -16.54 1.80 -21.94
N PHE A 139 -15.66 1.66 -20.94
CA PHE A 139 -14.42 0.91 -21.05
C PHE A 139 -14.69 -0.57 -21.35
N ASN A 140 -15.61 -1.21 -20.61
CA ASN A 140 -16.00 -2.58 -20.91
C ASN A 140 -16.57 -2.73 -22.32
N GLN A 141 -17.40 -1.79 -22.78
CA GLN A 141 -18.00 -1.82 -24.12
C GLN A 141 -16.95 -1.68 -25.22
N ILE A 142 -16.01 -0.74 -25.10
CA ILE A 142 -14.97 -0.56 -26.14
C ILE A 142 -14.02 -1.76 -26.21
N LEU A 143 -13.82 -2.50 -25.12
CA LEU A 143 -13.00 -3.71 -25.11
C LEU A 143 -13.64 -4.89 -25.87
N GLU A 144 -14.95 -4.89 -26.08
CA GLU A 144 -15.63 -5.90 -26.90
C GLU A 144 -15.50 -5.64 -28.41
N ASP A 145 -15.06 -4.44 -28.81
CA ASP A 145 -14.83 -4.11 -30.21
C ASP A 145 -13.53 -4.79 -30.70
N PRO A 146 -13.59 -5.69 -31.72
CA PRO A 146 -12.39 -6.32 -32.29
C PRO A 146 -11.44 -5.32 -32.97
N ASN A 147 -11.88 -4.07 -33.15
CA ASN A 147 -11.06 -2.97 -33.64
C ASN A 147 -10.29 -2.23 -32.54
N THR A 148 -10.40 -2.67 -31.29
CA THR A 148 -9.72 -2.09 -30.13
C THR A 148 -8.42 -2.80 -29.80
N ILE A 149 -7.39 -2.00 -29.53
CA ILE A 149 -6.13 -2.43 -28.96
C ILE A 149 -6.05 -1.83 -27.56
N VAL A 150 -6.06 -2.70 -26.54
CA VAL A 150 -5.91 -2.29 -25.15
C VAL A 150 -4.47 -2.50 -24.69
N VAL A 151 -3.90 -1.49 -24.03
CA VAL A 151 -2.50 -1.49 -23.61
C VAL A 151 -2.37 -1.17 -22.13
N ASP A 152 -1.62 -2.01 -21.42
CA ASP A 152 -1.23 -1.80 -20.04
C ASP A 152 0.02 -0.92 -19.97
N PHE A 153 -0.10 0.28 -19.40
CA PHE A 153 1.05 1.18 -19.20
C PHE A 153 1.74 0.98 -17.86
N ARG A 154 1.45 -0.13 -17.19
CA ARG A 154 2.14 -0.52 -15.97
C ARG A 154 3.47 -1.21 -16.27
N ASN A 155 4.30 -1.35 -15.23
CA ASN A 155 5.53 -2.12 -15.34
C ASN A 155 5.18 -3.62 -15.30
N HIS A 156 6.04 -4.49 -15.84
CA HIS A 156 5.75 -5.92 -15.97
C HIS A 156 5.35 -6.60 -14.65
N TYR A 157 5.98 -6.25 -13.52
CA TYR A 157 5.67 -6.81 -12.19
C TYR A 157 4.28 -6.40 -11.68
N GLU A 158 3.65 -5.39 -12.27
CA GLU A 158 2.28 -4.99 -11.95
C GLU A 158 1.27 -5.80 -12.77
N SER A 159 1.60 -6.05 -14.05
CA SER A 159 0.76 -6.82 -14.98
C SER A 159 0.79 -8.32 -14.70
N GLU A 160 1.90 -8.84 -14.15
CA GLU A 160 2.07 -10.27 -13.86
C GLU A 160 1.04 -10.80 -12.85
N ILE A 161 0.52 -9.97 -11.95
CA ILE A 161 -0.49 -10.38 -10.96
C ILE A 161 -1.93 -10.06 -11.33
N GLY A 162 -2.16 -9.33 -12.41
CA GLY A 162 -3.49 -9.02 -12.91
C GLY A 162 -3.46 -7.97 -14.00
N HIS A 163 -4.39 -8.07 -14.94
CA HIS A 163 -4.48 -7.22 -16.14
C HIS A 163 -5.89 -7.31 -16.73
N PHE A 164 -6.22 -6.43 -17.69
CA PHE A 164 -7.42 -6.58 -18.50
C PHE A 164 -7.22 -7.68 -19.54
N LYS A 165 -8.25 -8.53 -19.73
CA LYS A 165 -8.21 -9.59 -20.75
C LYS A 165 -7.88 -9.02 -22.13
N GLY A 166 -6.99 -9.68 -22.86
CA GLY A 166 -6.56 -9.26 -24.21
C GLY A 166 -5.66 -8.02 -24.24
N ALA A 167 -5.22 -7.50 -23.10
CA ALA A 167 -4.31 -6.36 -23.06
C ALA A 167 -2.90 -6.73 -23.53
N ILE A 168 -2.31 -5.83 -24.34
CA ILE A 168 -0.88 -5.82 -24.57
C ILE A 168 -0.22 -5.38 -23.26
N THR A 169 0.62 -6.25 -22.71
CA THR A 169 1.40 -6.02 -21.48
C THR A 169 2.88 -5.99 -21.82
N PRO A 170 3.47 -4.81 -22.11
CA PRO A 170 4.86 -4.71 -22.50
C PRO A 170 5.78 -5.22 -21.41
N ASP A 171 6.79 -6.01 -21.81
CA ASP A 171 7.75 -6.60 -20.87
C ASP A 171 8.83 -5.61 -20.42
N VAL A 172 8.41 -4.51 -19.77
CA VAL A 172 9.29 -3.39 -19.38
C VAL A 172 9.49 -3.26 -17.88
N GLU A 173 10.63 -2.71 -17.48
CA GLU A 173 10.92 -2.44 -16.07
C GLU A 173 10.43 -1.05 -15.63
N THR A 174 10.33 -0.12 -16.59
CA THR A 174 9.89 1.26 -16.34
C THR A 174 8.87 1.77 -17.36
N PHE A 175 7.99 2.68 -16.92
CA PHE A 175 7.03 3.38 -17.80
C PHE A 175 7.69 4.13 -18.97
N ARG A 176 8.90 4.65 -18.77
CA ARG A 176 9.65 5.33 -19.84
C ARG A 176 10.00 4.39 -21.00
N GLU A 177 10.30 3.13 -20.70
CA GLU A 177 10.64 2.13 -21.71
C GLU A 177 9.42 1.71 -22.53
N SER A 178 8.22 1.70 -21.95
CA SER A 178 7.03 1.22 -22.66
C SER A 178 6.61 2.12 -23.81
N LEU A 179 6.74 3.45 -23.67
CA LEU A 179 6.29 4.42 -24.67
C LEU A 179 6.88 4.18 -26.07
N PRO A 180 8.22 4.11 -26.28
CA PRO A 180 8.78 3.85 -27.60
C PRO A 180 8.48 2.43 -28.11
N ILE A 181 8.45 1.43 -27.22
CA ILE A 181 8.19 0.02 -27.59
C ILE A 181 6.78 -0.13 -28.14
N ILE A 182 5.78 0.39 -27.42
CA ILE A 182 4.37 0.35 -27.86
C ILE A 182 4.19 1.16 -29.14
N ASN A 183 4.81 2.34 -29.25
CA ASN A 183 4.70 3.16 -30.46
C ASN A 183 5.22 2.43 -31.71
N GLU A 184 6.35 1.73 -31.60
CA GLU A 184 6.88 0.94 -32.71
C GLU A 184 6.00 -0.27 -33.02
N GLN A 185 5.52 -0.98 -31.99
CA GLN A 185 4.63 -2.13 -32.14
C GLN A 185 3.29 -1.74 -32.81
N LEU A 186 2.79 -0.53 -32.54
CA LEU A 186 1.47 -0.07 -32.99
C LEU A 186 1.50 0.92 -34.15
N LYS A 187 2.68 1.14 -34.78
CA LYS A 187 2.88 2.20 -35.78
C LYS A 187 1.95 2.12 -36.99
N ASP A 188 1.51 0.92 -37.36
CA ASP A 188 0.66 0.66 -38.52
C ASP A 188 -0.84 0.75 -38.19
N PHE A 189 -1.20 1.00 -36.93
CA PHE A 189 -2.58 1.01 -36.43
C PHE A 189 -3.09 2.42 -36.06
N LYS A 190 -2.35 3.46 -36.44
CA LYS A 190 -2.61 4.87 -36.03
C LYS A 190 -3.96 5.42 -36.49
N GLU A 191 -4.41 4.99 -37.67
CA GLU A 191 -5.55 5.59 -38.37
C GLU A 191 -6.88 4.94 -37.97
N ASP A 192 -6.92 3.61 -37.93
CA ASP A 192 -8.17 2.85 -37.92
C ASP A 192 -8.49 2.20 -36.57
N LYS A 193 -7.49 1.90 -35.73
CA LYS A 193 -7.70 1.18 -34.46
C LYS A 193 -8.01 2.11 -33.30
N ASN A 194 -8.83 1.64 -32.36
CA ASN A 194 -9.00 2.31 -31.07
C ASN A 194 -7.82 1.94 -30.16
N LEU A 195 -7.01 2.91 -29.75
CA LEU A 195 -5.98 2.71 -28.74
C LEU A 195 -6.55 3.03 -27.36
N VAL A 196 -6.76 2.00 -26.55
CA VAL A 196 -7.31 2.11 -25.20
C VAL A 196 -6.20 1.84 -24.19
N MET A 197 -6.05 2.73 -23.20
CA MET A 197 -4.97 2.59 -22.21
C MET A 197 -5.45 2.65 -20.78
N TYR A 198 -4.72 1.96 -19.91
CA TYR A 198 -4.98 1.98 -18.48
C TYR A 198 -3.68 1.88 -17.66
N CYS A 199 -3.79 2.27 -16.39
CA CYS A 199 -2.81 2.00 -15.36
C CYS A 199 -3.52 1.95 -14.00
N THR A 200 -2.77 1.84 -12.89
CA THR A 200 -3.32 1.74 -11.53
C THR A 200 -4.29 2.87 -11.17
N GLY A 201 -3.89 4.13 -11.39
CA GLY A 201 -4.63 5.30 -10.91
C GLY A 201 -4.90 6.39 -11.94
N GLY A 202 -4.51 6.20 -13.21
CA GLY A 202 -4.76 7.13 -14.33
C GLY A 202 -3.56 7.99 -14.74
N ILE A 203 -2.71 8.42 -13.81
CA ILE A 203 -1.64 9.42 -14.07
C ILE A 203 -0.70 9.09 -15.25
N ARG A 204 -0.32 7.82 -15.47
CA ARG A 204 0.55 7.44 -16.60
C ARG A 204 -0.15 7.62 -17.95
N CYS A 205 -1.46 7.37 -17.99
CA CYS A 205 -2.28 7.45 -19.18
C CYS A 205 -2.45 8.89 -19.67
N GLU A 206 -2.40 9.89 -18.79
CA GLU A 206 -2.48 11.30 -19.20
C GLU A 206 -1.32 11.66 -20.15
N LYS A 207 -0.08 11.38 -19.73
CA LYS A 207 1.11 11.63 -20.56
C LYS A 207 1.18 10.69 -21.75
N ALA A 208 0.85 9.41 -21.57
CA ALA A 208 0.88 8.44 -22.66
C ALA A 208 -0.13 8.82 -23.75
N SER A 209 -1.37 9.15 -23.40
CA SER A 209 -2.41 9.49 -24.39
C SER A 209 -2.06 10.73 -25.19
N ALA A 210 -1.54 11.78 -24.55
CA ALA A 210 -1.04 12.96 -25.24
C ALA A 210 0.13 12.63 -26.18
N TYR A 211 1.06 11.77 -25.74
CA TYR A 211 2.15 11.29 -26.58
C TYR A 211 1.65 10.51 -27.80
N PHE A 212 0.72 9.55 -27.64
CA PHE A 212 0.20 8.76 -28.76
C PHE A 212 -0.61 9.61 -29.75
N LYS A 213 -1.38 10.60 -29.28
CA LYS A 213 -2.03 11.57 -30.19
C LYS A 213 -1.00 12.37 -30.98
N HIS A 214 0.09 12.80 -30.34
CA HIS A 214 1.21 13.46 -31.04
C HIS A 214 1.91 12.55 -32.06
N GLN A 215 2.00 11.24 -31.78
CA GLN A 215 2.53 10.24 -32.74
C GLN A 215 1.59 9.96 -33.92
N GLY A 216 0.38 10.54 -33.94
CA GLY A 216 -0.57 10.44 -35.04
C GLY A 216 -1.71 9.46 -34.83
N PHE A 217 -1.87 8.88 -33.63
CA PHE A 217 -3.01 8.02 -33.32
C PHE A 217 -4.30 8.85 -33.25
N LYS A 218 -5.29 8.51 -34.07
CA LYS A 218 -6.57 9.25 -34.16
C LYS A 218 -7.51 8.95 -33.01
N ASN A 219 -7.67 7.67 -32.68
CA ASN A 219 -8.65 7.20 -31.71
C ASN A 219 -7.92 6.77 -30.42
N VAL A 220 -7.80 7.69 -29.46
CA VAL A 220 -7.07 7.45 -28.21
C VAL A 220 -7.99 7.64 -27.01
N PHE A 221 -8.13 6.58 -26.22
CA PHE A 221 -9.00 6.50 -25.06
C PHE A 221 -8.25 6.02 -23.82
N GLN A 222 -8.70 6.42 -22.64
CA GLN A 222 -8.06 6.05 -21.38
C GLN A 222 -9.06 5.76 -20.27
N LEU A 223 -8.78 4.77 -19.43
CA LEU A 223 -9.60 4.42 -18.28
C LEU A 223 -9.59 5.55 -17.24
N GLU A 224 -10.75 6.14 -16.98
CA GLU A 224 -10.88 7.25 -16.05
C GLU A 224 -10.53 6.81 -14.62
N GLY A 225 -9.50 7.42 -14.02
CA GLY A 225 -9.05 7.11 -12.66
C GLY A 225 -8.36 5.75 -12.52
N GLY A 226 -8.10 5.04 -13.61
CA GLY A 226 -7.38 3.77 -13.63
C GLY A 226 -8.14 2.60 -12.99
N ILE A 227 -7.40 1.51 -12.73
CA ILE A 227 -7.93 0.24 -12.19
C ILE A 227 -8.64 0.45 -10.83
N ILE A 228 -8.16 1.35 -9.98
CA ILE A 228 -8.78 1.63 -8.67
C ILE A 228 -10.22 2.15 -8.86
N ASN A 229 -10.41 3.15 -9.73
CA ASN A 229 -11.73 3.72 -9.99
C ASN A 229 -12.64 2.77 -10.77
N TYR A 230 -12.05 1.96 -11.66
CA TYR A 230 -12.76 0.87 -12.34
C TYR A 230 -13.34 -0.13 -11.35
N ALA A 231 -12.53 -0.66 -10.43
CA ALA A 231 -12.98 -1.62 -9.43
C ALA A 231 -14.12 -1.09 -8.55
N LYS A 232 -14.05 0.20 -8.21
CA LYS A 232 -15.13 0.90 -7.50
C LYS A 232 -16.42 0.90 -8.33
N GLN A 233 -16.37 1.37 -9.58
CA GLN A 233 -17.55 1.46 -10.45
C GLN A 233 -18.14 0.08 -10.77
N ILE A 234 -17.30 -0.93 -11.02
CA ILE A 234 -17.77 -2.31 -11.26
C ILE A 234 -18.64 -2.80 -10.09
N LYS A 235 -18.25 -2.50 -8.85
CA LYS A 235 -19.02 -2.87 -7.66
C LYS A 235 -20.26 -2.01 -7.47
N GLU A 236 -20.15 -0.69 -7.62
CA GLU A 236 -21.26 0.26 -7.42
C GLU A 236 -22.36 0.11 -8.46
N GLU A 237 -21.98 -0.18 -9.71
CA GLU A 237 -22.88 -0.33 -10.85
C GLU A 237 -23.22 -1.80 -11.17
N ASN A 238 -22.69 -2.74 -10.39
CA ASN A 238 -22.89 -4.19 -10.56
C ASN A 238 -22.58 -4.70 -11.98
N LEU A 239 -21.43 -4.30 -12.50
CA LEU A 239 -20.93 -4.66 -13.83
C LEU A 239 -20.06 -5.93 -13.76
N GLU A 240 -19.84 -6.59 -14.89
CA GLU A 240 -18.85 -7.67 -14.99
C GLU A 240 -17.44 -7.07 -15.11
N SER A 241 -16.49 -7.57 -14.31
CA SER A 241 -15.09 -7.18 -14.44
C SER A 241 -14.44 -7.84 -15.66
N LYS A 242 -13.86 -7.03 -16.55
CA LYS A 242 -12.94 -7.46 -17.62
C LYS A 242 -11.48 -7.51 -17.14
N PHE A 243 -11.20 -6.92 -15.98
CA PHE A 243 -9.93 -7.10 -15.27
C PHE A 243 -9.91 -8.46 -14.57
N ILE A 244 -8.80 -9.17 -14.66
CA ILE A 244 -8.55 -10.43 -13.95
C ILE A 244 -7.37 -10.27 -13.00
N GLY A 245 -7.52 -10.77 -11.78
CA GLY A 245 -6.46 -10.85 -10.79
C GLY A 245 -6.39 -9.68 -9.82
N LYS A 246 -5.16 -9.32 -9.47
CA LYS A 246 -4.81 -8.36 -8.43
C LYS A 246 -4.22 -7.10 -9.04
N ASN A 247 -4.60 -5.94 -8.51
CA ASN A 247 -4.00 -4.66 -8.88
C ASN A 247 -2.81 -4.37 -7.98
N PHE A 248 -1.61 -4.18 -8.55
CA PHE A 248 -0.44 -3.76 -7.76
C PHE A 248 -0.59 -2.32 -7.25
N VAL A 249 -0.27 -2.10 -5.97
CA VAL A 249 -0.28 -0.77 -5.34
C VAL A 249 1.06 -0.43 -4.70
N PHE A 250 1.44 0.85 -4.73
CA PHE A 250 2.77 1.35 -4.38
C PHE A 250 2.93 1.66 -2.87
N ASP A 251 2.42 0.76 -2.04
CA ASP A 251 2.45 0.87 -0.59
C ASP A 251 2.68 -0.51 0.06
N HIS A 252 2.65 -0.60 1.39
CA HIS A 252 2.98 -1.84 2.10
C HIS A 252 2.05 -3.03 1.75
N ARG A 253 0.87 -2.79 1.17
CA ARG A 253 -0.05 -3.86 0.75
C ARG A 253 0.45 -4.65 -0.46
N LEU A 254 1.27 -4.02 -1.32
CA LEU A 254 1.82 -4.57 -2.58
C LEU A 254 0.79 -5.12 -3.58
N GLY A 255 -0.50 -4.94 -3.30
CA GLY A 255 -1.59 -5.07 -4.22
C GLY A 255 -2.92 -5.19 -3.48
N GLU A 256 -4.01 -5.03 -4.22
CA GLU A 256 -5.39 -5.19 -3.76
C GLU A 256 -6.16 -6.09 -4.74
N ARG A 257 -7.01 -6.97 -4.21
CA ARG A 257 -7.71 -7.94 -5.05
C ARG A 257 -8.88 -7.30 -5.78
N ILE A 258 -8.91 -7.42 -7.10
CA ILE A 258 -10.02 -6.94 -7.93
C ILE A 258 -10.97 -8.09 -8.25
N THR A 259 -10.41 -9.23 -8.66
CA THR A 259 -11.15 -10.49 -8.81
C THR A 259 -10.44 -11.64 -8.09
N ASN A 260 -11.15 -12.74 -7.89
CA ASN A 260 -10.60 -13.95 -7.28
C ASN A 260 -9.70 -14.75 -8.23
N ASP A 261 -9.40 -14.26 -9.43
CA ASP A 261 -8.48 -14.92 -10.35
C ASP A 261 -7.03 -14.83 -9.84
N ILE A 262 -6.26 -15.90 -10.00
CA ILE A 262 -4.81 -15.90 -9.84
C ILE A 262 -4.23 -16.18 -11.23
N VAL A 263 -3.52 -15.20 -11.78
CA VAL A 263 -2.91 -15.26 -13.12
C VAL A 263 -1.37 -15.39 -13.08
N SER A 264 -0.82 -15.47 -11.88
CA SER A 264 0.63 -15.61 -11.61
C SER A 264 0.94 -16.87 -10.82
N GLN A 265 2.23 -17.16 -10.72
CA GLN A 265 2.78 -18.27 -9.96
C GLN A 265 3.95 -17.83 -9.10
N CYS A 266 4.22 -18.58 -8.03
CA CYS A 266 5.38 -18.42 -7.17
C CYS A 266 6.67 -18.53 -8.00
N HIS A 267 7.53 -17.52 -7.90
CA HIS A 267 8.78 -17.46 -8.65
C HIS A 267 9.82 -18.52 -8.20
N GLN A 268 9.59 -19.20 -7.07
CA GLN A 268 10.48 -20.23 -6.52
C GLN A 268 9.99 -21.66 -6.78
N CYS A 269 8.68 -21.93 -6.79
CA CYS A 269 8.14 -23.29 -6.91
C CYS A 269 7.11 -23.48 -8.02
N GLY A 270 6.70 -22.43 -8.74
CA GLY A 270 5.75 -22.51 -9.85
C GLY A 270 4.29 -22.74 -9.45
N LYS A 271 3.96 -22.84 -8.15
CA LYS A 271 2.56 -22.96 -7.71
C LYS A 271 1.78 -21.66 -7.95
N PRO A 272 0.49 -21.70 -8.34
CA PRO A 272 -0.34 -20.51 -8.48
C PRO A 272 -0.30 -19.64 -7.21
N CYS A 273 0.06 -18.36 -7.37
CA CYS A 273 0.22 -17.39 -6.30
C CYS A 273 0.38 -16.00 -6.89
N ASP A 274 -0.18 -14.98 -6.24
CA ASP A 274 -0.13 -13.57 -6.64
C ASP A 274 0.37 -12.66 -5.49
N ASN A 275 1.13 -13.23 -4.55
CA ASN A 275 1.66 -12.52 -3.39
C ASN A 275 3.05 -11.95 -3.68
N HIS A 276 3.09 -10.68 -4.07
CA HIS A 276 4.33 -9.92 -4.04
C HIS A 276 4.86 -9.74 -2.63
N THR A 277 6.16 -9.92 -2.48
CA THR A 277 6.92 -9.63 -1.27
C THR A 277 8.29 -9.07 -1.64
N ASN A 278 8.91 -8.34 -0.72
CA ASN A 278 10.31 -7.97 -0.84
C ASN A 278 11.16 -8.99 -0.09
N CYS A 279 12.31 -9.34 -0.65
CA CYS A 279 13.30 -10.18 0.03
C CYS A 279 13.68 -9.58 1.38
N GLU A 280 13.66 -10.42 2.42
CA GLU A 280 13.98 -10.03 3.81
C GLU A 280 15.41 -9.51 3.99
N ASN A 281 16.32 -9.93 3.11
CA ASN A 281 17.67 -9.38 3.09
C ASN A 281 17.65 -7.90 2.68
N GLU A 282 17.93 -7.01 3.64
CA GLU A 282 18.07 -5.55 3.48
C GLU A 282 19.08 -5.13 2.38
N GLY A 283 20.09 -5.97 2.11
CA GLY A 283 21.03 -5.74 1.01
C GLY A 283 20.46 -6.09 -0.37
N CYS A 284 19.33 -6.79 -0.43
CA CYS A 284 18.71 -7.29 -1.66
C CYS A 284 17.45 -6.50 -2.02
N HIS A 285 16.43 -6.54 -1.14
CA HIS A 285 15.10 -5.94 -1.37
C HIS A 285 14.47 -6.24 -2.74
N LEU A 286 14.80 -7.38 -3.35
CA LEU A 286 14.16 -7.82 -4.58
C LEU A 286 12.65 -7.99 -4.36
N LEU A 287 11.82 -7.39 -5.22
CA LEU A 287 10.39 -7.66 -5.28
C LEU A 287 10.16 -8.92 -6.14
N PHE A 288 9.42 -9.90 -5.62
CA PHE A 288 9.11 -11.16 -6.31
C PHE A 288 7.81 -11.77 -5.77
N ILE A 289 7.28 -12.79 -6.45
CA ILE A 289 6.08 -13.52 -6.02
C ILE A 289 6.47 -14.75 -5.22
N GLN A 290 5.94 -14.87 -3.99
CA GLN A 290 6.25 -15.98 -3.09
C GLN A 290 4.98 -16.56 -2.45
N CYS A 291 4.78 -17.88 -2.56
CA CYS A 291 3.71 -18.55 -1.83
C CYS A 291 4.09 -18.78 -0.35
N ASP A 292 3.09 -18.99 0.51
CA ASP A 292 3.31 -19.11 1.97
C ASP A 292 4.25 -20.27 2.34
N GLN A 293 4.20 -21.38 1.61
CA GLN A 293 5.12 -22.50 1.82
C GLN A 293 6.58 -22.11 1.53
N CYS A 294 6.83 -21.41 0.43
CA CYS A 294 8.15 -20.92 0.08
C CYS A 294 8.61 -19.81 1.04
N LYS A 295 7.68 -18.96 1.49
CA LYS A 295 7.97 -17.92 2.48
C LYS A 295 8.45 -18.52 3.81
N LEU A 296 7.81 -19.58 4.28
CA LEU A 296 8.24 -20.32 5.47
C LEU A 296 9.59 -21.01 5.25
N ALA A 297 9.78 -21.68 4.11
CA ALA A 297 11.00 -22.43 3.82
C ALA A 297 12.23 -21.53 3.61
N MET A 298 12.04 -20.37 2.99
CA MET A 298 13.11 -19.43 2.61
C MET A 298 13.19 -18.22 3.55
N GLU A 299 12.39 -18.18 4.63
CA GLU A 299 12.31 -17.04 5.55
C GLU A 299 12.13 -15.70 4.82
N ASN A 300 11.17 -15.68 3.90
CA ASN A 300 10.86 -14.53 3.04
C ASN A 300 12.02 -14.04 2.14
N CYS A 301 13.07 -14.85 1.95
CA CYS A 301 14.18 -14.56 1.05
C CYS A 301 13.93 -15.06 -0.38
N CYS A 302 14.47 -14.33 -1.35
CA CYS A 302 14.37 -14.70 -2.76
C CYS A 302 15.27 -15.87 -3.16
N SER A 303 16.32 -16.15 -2.39
CA SER A 303 17.33 -17.17 -2.69
C SER A 303 18.04 -17.67 -1.44
N SER A 304 18.70 -18.82 -1.51
CA SER A 304 19.46 -19.41 -0.40
C SER A 304 20.61 -18.49 0.04
N GLU A 305 21.27 -17.78 -0.87
CA GLU A 305 22.32 -16.83 -0.46
C GLU A 305 21.75 -15.66 0.33
N CYS A 306 20.52 -15.22 0.02
CA CYS A 306 19.88 -14.19 0.83
C CYS A 306 19.46 -14.72 2.20
N GLN A 307 19.02 -15.97 2.25
CA GLN A 307 18.70 -16.65 3.52
C GLN A 307 19.94 -16.78 4.41
N GLU A 308 21.08 -17.19 3.85
CA GLU A 308 22.35 -17.25 4.58
C GLU A 308 22.75 -15.88 5.13
N ILE A 309 22.55 -14.80 4.36
CA ILE A 309 22.89 -13.44 4.79
C ILE A 309 22.04 -12.99 5.99
N ILE A 310 20.74 -13.27 6.03
CA ILE A 310 19.88 -12.84 7.15
C ILE A 310 20.24 -13.55 8.48
N HIS A 311 20.88 -14.72 8.42
CA HIS A 311 21.38 -15.45 9.59
C HIS A 311 22.76 -14.98 10.08
N LEU A 312 23.43 -14.07 9.37
CA LEU A 312 24.66 -13.45 9.85
C LEU A 312 24.39 -12.42 10.95
N SER A 313 25.42 -12.09 11.73
CA SER A 313 25.34 -11.01 12.71
C SER A 313 24.97 -9.69 12.03
N LEU A 314 24.23 -8.82 12.72
CA LEU A 314 23.84 -7.50 12.17
C LEU A 314 25.06 -6.70 11.69
N VAL A 315 26.18 -6.81 12.39
CA VAL A 315 27.45 -6.16 12.03
C VAL A 315 27.94 -6.65 10.67
N ASP A 316 27.88 -7.96 10.41
CA ASP A 316 28.36 -8.53 9.14
C ASP A 316 27.37 -8.28 8.01
N GLN A 317 26.06 -8.32 8.28
CA GLN A 317 25.06 -7.90 7.30
C GLN A 317 25.28 -6.44 6.86
N VAL A 318 25.56 -5.53 7.81
CA VAL A 318 25.86 -4.12 7.53
C VAL A 318 27.14 -3.98 6.71
N LYS A 319 28.20 -4.74 7.04
CA LYS A 319 29.44 -4.75 6.25
C LYS A 319 29.19 -5.17 4.80
N LEU A 320 28.41 -6.23 4.59
CA LEU A 320 28.11 -6.76 3.25
C LEU A 320 27.35 -5.77 2.38
N ARG A 321 26.41 -5.00 2.95
CA ARG A 321 25.64 -3.99 2.19
C ARG A 321 26.32 -2.62 2.11
N ARG A 322 27.42 -2.38 2.82
CA ARG A 322 28.10 -1.08 2.84
C ARG A 322 28.67 -0.76 1.47
N GLY A 323 28.25 0.37 0.89
CA GLY A 323 28.75 0.85 -0.40
C GLY A 323 28.09 0.20 -1.62
N ILE A 324 27.26 -0.82 -1.43
CA ILE A 324 26.44 -1.40 -2.49
C ILE A 324 25.21 -0.50 -2.66
N LYS A 325 25.10 0.15 -3.83
CA LYS A 325 23.86 0.85 -4.21
C LYS A 325 22.92 -0.17 -4.84
N ASN A 326 21.77 -0.43 -4.22
CA ASN A 326 20.73 -1.35 -4.71
C ASN A 326 20.08 -0.93 -6.06
N GLY A 327 20.66 0.06 -6.76
CA GLY A 327 20.14 0.60 -8.02
C GLY A 327 19.78 -0.49 -9.03
N ASN A 328 20.66 -1.48 -9.24
CA ASN A 328 20.42 -2.55 -10.22
C ASN A 328 19.33 -3.56 -9.80
N MET A 329 19.01 -3.69 -8.50
CA MET A 329 17.98 -4.63 -8.02
C MET A 329 16.57 -4.02 -8.04
N ILE A 330 16.47 -2.68 -8.05
CA ILE A 330 15.21 -1.94 -8.19
C ILE A 330 14.58 -2.15 -9.58
N PHE A 331 15.41 -2.44 -10.58
CA PHE A 331 15.00 -2.61 -11.97
C PHE A 331 14.62 -4.08 -12.28
N ARG A 332 15.28 -5.07 -11.66
CA ARG A 332 15.03 -6.52 -11.90
C ARG A 332 13.91 -7.17 -11.08
N LYS A 333 12.89 -6.41 -10.67
CA LYS A 333 11.73 -6.96 -9.93
C LYS A 333 11.15 -8.15 -10.71
N GLY A 334 10.87 -9.28 -10.08
CA GLY A 334 10.33 -10.48 -10.76
C GLY A 334 11.24 -11.17 -11.80
N LYS A 335 12.37 -10.56 -12.20
CA LYS A 335 13.27 -11.05 -13.27
C LYS A 335 14.68 -11.39 -12.81
N SER A 336 14.94 -11.39 -11.51
CA SER A 336 16.27 -11.73 -10.98
C SER A 336 16.72 -13.12 -11.41
N ASP A 337 18.02 -13.28 -11.65
CA ASP A 337 18.59 -14.58 -12.04
C ASP A 337 18.44 -15.68 -11.01
N LYS A 338 18.16 -15.28 -9.78
CA LYS A 338 17.92 -16.13 -8.62
C LYS A 338 16.54 -16.77 -8.60
N LEU A 339 15.62 -16.30 -9.43
CA LEU A 339 14.25 -16.81 -9.50
C LEU A 339 14.19 -17.92 -10.55
N LEU A 340 13.60 -19.06 -10.20
CA LEU A 340 13.54 -20.23 -11.08
C LEU A 340 12.43 -20.09 -12.13
N PHE A 341 11.30 -19.53 -11.72
CA PHE A 341 10.09 -19.41 -12.55
C PHE A 341 9.88 -17.96 -13.04
N LYS A 342 10.89 -17.40 -13.73
CA LYS A 342 10.88 -16.02 -14.27
C LYS A 342 9.87 -15.83 -15.41
N HIS A 343 9.63 -16.89 -16.20
CA HIS A 343 8.66 -16.91 -17.30
C HIS A 343 7.24 -17.22 -16.83
N SER A 344 6.96 -17.05 -15.54
CA SER A 344 5.61 -17.00 -14.99
C SER A 344 4.72 -15.94 -15.64
N GLY A 345 5.32 -15.00 -16.38
CA GLY A 345 4.68 -13.93 -17.14
C GLY A 345 4.54 -14.17 -18.65
N GLU A 346 4.52 -15.41 -19.15
CA GLU A 346 3.70 -15.65 -20.35
C GLU A 346 2.24 -15.44 -19.95
N LEU A 347 1.82 -14.17 -20.01
CA LEU A 347 0.51 -13.72 -19.59
C LEU A 347 -0.50 -14.31 -20.55
N SER A 348 -1.14 -15.38 -20.09
CA SER A 348 -2.34 -15.89 -20.72
C SER A 348 -3.53 -15.30 -19.98
N ASP A 349 -4.61 -15.00 -20.70
CA ASP A 349 -5.91 -14.65 -20.10
C ASP A 349 -6.53 -15.82 -19.29
N VAL A 350 -5.72 -16.84 -18.95
CA VAL A 350 -6.11 -18.06 -18.26
C VAL A 350 -5.84 -17.91 -16.77
N THR A 351 -6.89 -18.10 -16.01
CA THR A 351 -6.82 -18.19 -14.56
C THR A 351 -6.16 -19.51 -14.15
N LEU A 352 -5.04 -19.43 -13.44
CA LEU A 352 -4.28 -20.59 -12.94
C LEU A 352 -4.93 -21.22 -11.70
N ALA A 353 -5.55 -20.39 -10.87
CA ALA A 353 -6.31 -20.81 -9.70
C ALA A 353 -7.32 -19.71 -9.30
N LYS A 354 -8.29 -20.06 -8.46
CA LYS A 354 -9.09 -19.06 -7.75
C LYS A 354 -8.52 -18.85 -6.36
N ALA A 355 -8.33 -17.59 -5.97
CA ALA A 355 -8.08 -17.24 -4.59
C ALA A 355 -9.23 -17.78 -3.74
N ILE A 356 -8.89 -18.51 -2.69
CA ILE A 356 -9.86 -18.92 -1.69
C ILE A 356 -10.28 -17.64 -0.95
N ASP A 357 -11.58 -17.36 -0.92
CA ASP A 357 -12.18 -16.29 -0.11
C ASP A 357 -11.91 -16.59 1.37
N THR A 358 -10.70 -16.27 1.79
CA THR A 358 -10.24 -16.41 3.15
C THR A 358 -10.63 -15.15 3.89
N LYS A 359 -11.94 -14.97 4.11
CA LYS A 359 -12.39 -14.05 5.17
C LYS A 359 -11.71 -14.38 6.52
N ASP A 360 -11.18 -15.59 6.68
CA ASP A 360 -10.57 -16.10 7.92
C ASP A 360 -9.03 -16.22 7.97
N ILE A 361 -8.25 -16.04 6.89
CA ILE A 361 -6.80 -16.37 6.93
C ILE A 361 -5.88 -15.14 6.74
N ARG A 362 -6.42 -13.99 6.29
CA ARG A 362 -5.65 -12.73 6.17
C ARG A 362 -6.12 -11.57 7.03
N GLN A 363 -7.12 -11.78 7.87
CA GLN A 363 -7.05 -11.10 9.14
C GLN A 363 -5.89 -11.79 9.87
N LYS A 364 -4.71 -11.13 9.92
CA LYS A 364 -4.07 -11.05 11.24
C LYS A 364 -5.24 -10.68 12.15
N ILE A 365 -5.72 -11.62 12.97
CA ILE A 365 -6.54 -11.27 14.11
C ILE A 365 -5.55 -10.48 14.98
N LYS A 366 -5.25 -9.25 14.56
CA LYS A 366 -4.65 -8.21 15.36
C LYS A 366 -5.80 -7.90 16.28
N THR A 367 -5.85 -8.66 17.37
CA THR A 367 -6.70 -8.43 18.51
C THR A 367 -6.64 -6.93 18.79
N LYS A 368 -7.66 -6.19 18.36
CA LYS A 368 -7.64 -4.72 18.47
C LYS A 368 -7.52 -4.43 19.95
N LYS A 369 -6.48 -3.71 20.37
CA LYS A 369 -6.22 -3.47 21.78
C LYS A 369 -6.19 -1.98 22.03
N VAL A 370 -6.85 -1.54 23.09
CA VAL A 370 -6.84 -0.14 23.51
C VAL A 370 -6.10 -0.05 24.82
N LEU A 371 -5.12 0.86 24.90
CA LEU A 371 -4.40 1.13 26.14
C LEU A 371 -5.39 1.66 27.19
N ILE A 372 -5.46 1.00 28.33
CA ILE A 372 -6.39 1.33 29.42
C ILE A 372 -5.68 2.07 30.53
N GLY A 373 -4.48 1.61 30.90
CA GLY A 373 -3.79 2.12 32.08
C GLY A 373 -2.34 1.66 32.20
N LYS A 374 -1.67 2.12 33.26
CA LYS A 374 -0.27 1.81 33.56
C LYS A 374 -0.13 1.04 34.86
N ALA A 375 0.86 0.16 34.94
CA ALA A 375 1.17 -0.56 36.16
C ALA A 375 1.74 0.38 37.24
N GLU A 376 1.16 0.33 38.44
CA GLU A 376 1.63 1.06 39.61
C GLU A 376 2.38 0.17 40.60
N HIS A 377 1.98 -1.09 40.74
CA HIS A 377 2.62 -2.02 41.66
C HIS A 377 2.28 -3.48 41.36
N TYR A 378 3.09 -4.42 41.85
CA TYR A 378 2.81 -5.86 41.81
C TYR A 378 3.19 -6.52 43.14
N TYR A 379 2.20 -7.07 43.83
CA TYR A 379 2.35 -7.77 45.10
C TYR A 379 2.68 -9.24 44.86
N VAL A 380 3.97 -9.57 44.89
CA VAL A 380 4.49 -10.90 44.52
C VAL A 380 3.87 -12.04 45.34
N LYS A 381 3.68 -11.86 46.65
CA LYS A 381 3.18 -12.94 47.53
C LYS A 381 1.71 -13.28 47.31
N SER A 382 0.92 -12.31 46.86
CA SER A 382 -0.53 -12.46 46.66
C SER A 382 -0.92 -12.52 45.20
N GLU A 383 0.05 -12.41 44.29
CA GLU A 383 -0.16 -12.37 42.84
C GLU A 383 -1.16 -11.29 42.42
N ILE A 384 -1.06 -10.09 43.02
CA ILE A 384 -1.98 -8.97 42.73
C ILE A 384 -1.23 -7.88 41.98
N GLY A 385 -1.73 -7.49 40.80
CA GLY A 385 -1.28 -6.26 40.13
C GLY A 385 -2.15 -5.07 40.48
N SER A 386 -1.53 -3.89 40.50
CA SER A 386 -2.16 -2.59 40.71
C SER A 386 -1.95 -1.71 39.49
N PHE A 387 -3.01 -1.10 38.98
CA PHE A 387 -2.98 -0.25 37.79
C PHE A 387 -3.80 1.02 38.00
N LEU A 388 -3.39 2.09 37.34
CA LEU A 388 -4.18 3.33 37.23
C LEU A 388 -4.85 3.37 35.86
N ILE A 389 -6.17 3.55 35.83
CA ILE A 389 -6.95 3.67 34.58
C ILE A 389 -6.84 5.09 34.03
N GLU A 390 -6.36 5.24 32.80
CA GLU A 390 -6.09 6.56 32.19
C GLU A 390 -7.02 6.88 31.01
N ASN A 391 -7.47 5.89 30.23
CA ASN A 391 -8.07 6.17 28.91
C ASN A 391 -9.51 5.68 28.71
N LYS A 392 -9.89 4.53 29.26
CA LYS A 392 -11.22 3.93 29.02
C LYS A 392 -11.66 3.04 30.16
N GLU A 393 -12.97 2.87 30.32
CA GLU A 393 -13.56 1.98 31.32
C GLU A 393 -13.20 0.49 31.10
N LEU A 394 -13.19 -0.25 32.19
CA LEU A 394 -12.83 -1.66 32.25
C LEU A 394 -13.85 -2.44 33.09
N LYS A 395 -14.37 -3.55 32.57
CA LYS A 395 -15.45 -4.34 33.19
C LYS A 395 -15.01 -5.78 33.45
N ILE A 396 -15.61 -6.41 34.44
CA ILE A 396 -15.52 -7.87 34.61
C ILE A 396 -15.99 -8.55 33.32
N GLY A 397 -15.26 -9.58 32.88
CA GLY A 397 -15.47 -10.29 31.62
C GLY A 397 -14.68 -9.74 30.44
N ASP A 398 -14.07 -8.55 30.55
CA ASP A 398 -13.19 -8.03 29.51
C ASP A 398 -11.91 -8.88 29.41
N LYS A 399 -11.48 -9.12 28.18
CA LYS A 399 -10.13 -9.63 27.90
C LYS A 399 -9.13 -8.48 28.02
N VAL A 400 -8.09 -8.66 28.83
CA VAL A 400 -7.01 -7.69 28.98
C VAL A 400 -5.67 -8.28 28.56
N LEU A 401 -4.81 -7.42 28.05
CA LEU A 401 -3.43 -7.72 27.70
C LEU A 401 -2.51 -6.87 28.56
N ILE A 402 -1.58 -7.50 29.26
CA ILE A 402 -0.47 -6.83 29.93
C ILE A 402 0.75 -7.00 29.04
N SER A 403 1.37 -5.90 28.65
CA SER A 403 2.49 -5.90 27.72
C SER A 403 3.61 -5.01 28.23
N GLY A 404 4.83 -5.54 28.21
CA GLY A 404 6.03 -4.79 28.54
C GLY A 404 7.32 -5.50 28.14
N PRO A 405 8.46 -4.79 28.15
CA PRO A 405 9.70 -5.23 27.50
C PRO A 405 10.26 -6.57 28.00
N THR A 406 10.06 -6.86 29.29
CA THR A 406 10.54 -8.11 29.91
C THR A 406 9.42 -9.12 30.15
N THR A 407 8.18 -8.65 30.28
CA THR A 407 7.01 -9.48 30.59
C THR A 407 6.45 -10.14 29.32
N GLY A 408 6.72 -9.55 28.16
CA GLY A 408 6.11 -9.96 26.90
C GLY A 408 4.62 -9.64 26.88
N ASP A 409 3.89 -10.23 25.93
CA ASP A 409 2.45 -10.08 25.79
C ASP A 409 1.73 -11.21 26.56
N GLN A 410 1.05 -10.88 27.65
CA GLN A 410 0.31 -11.81 28.50
C GLN A 410 -1.18 -11.45 28.55
N GLN A 411 -2.05 -12.38 28.21
CA GLN A 411 -3.50 -12.16 28.16
C GLN A 411 -4.21 -12.85 29.32
N LEU A 412 -5.28 -12.21 29.82
CA LEU A 412 -6.18 -12.80 30.81
C LEU A 412 -7.60 -12.24 30.65
N VAL A 413 -8.58 -12.93 31.21
CA VAL A 413 -9.95 -12.43 31.35
C VAL A 413 -10.11 -11.90 32.76
N LEU A 414 -10.70 -10.71 32.90
CA LEU A 414 -10.98 -10.15 34.22
C LEU A 414 -12.14 -10.90 34.87
N GLU A 415 -11.83 -11.74 35.85
CA GLU A 415 -12.85 -12.44 36.64
C GLU A 415 -13.32 -11.63 37.84
N LYS A 416 -12.40 -10.89 38.46
CA LYS A 416 -12.65 -10.04 39.63
C LYS A 416 -11.77 -8.79 39.57
N ILE A 417 -12.30 -7.67 40.03
CA ILE A 417 -11.59 -6.41 40.10
C ILE A 417 -11.96 -5.68 41.40
N PHE A 418 -10.95 -5.07 42.01
CA PHE A 418 -11.15 -4.14 43.13
C PHE A 418 -10.84 -2.74 42.63
N VAL A 419 -11.81 -1.84 42.78
CA VAL A 419 -11.72 -0.43 42.37
C VAL A 419 -11.60 0.41 43.63
N ASN A 420 -10.50 1.16 43.74
CA ASN A 420 -10.16 1.97 44.90
C ASN A 420 -10.24 1.21 46.24
N GLY A 421 -9.91 -0.10 46.22
CA GLY A 421 -9.88 -0.97 47.39
C GLY A 421 -11.19 -1.67 47.76
N LYS A 422 -12.25 -1.54 46.95
CA LYS A 422 -13.52 -2.28 47.12
C LYS A 422 -13.81 -3.14 45.90
N GLU A 423 -14.41 -4.30 46.10
CA GLU A 423 -14.85 -5.14 44.98
C GLU A 423 -15.96 -4.42 44.21
N ASP A 424 -15.77 -4.29 42.89
CA ASP A 424 -16.71 -3.64 42.00
C ASP A 424 -16.73 -4.39 40.65
N SER A 425 -17.70 -4.06 39.79
CA SER A 425 -17.90 -4.68 38.48
C SER A 425 -17.35 -3.85 37.30
N GLU A 426 -17.08 -2.57 37.53
CA GLU A 426 -16.65 -1.61 36.51
C GLU A 426 -15.67 -0.60 37.12
N ALA A 427 -14.58 -0.30 36.39
CA ALA A 427 -13.63 0.74 36.71
C ALA A 427 -13.67 1.87 35.68
N LYS A 428 -13.58 3.13 36.13
CA LYS A 428 -13.63 4.33 35.31
C LYS A 428 -12.27 5.01 35.23
N ILE A 429 -12.16 5.99 34.34
CA ILE A 429 -10.94 6.80 34.17
C ILE A 429 -10.63 7.51 35.49
N GLY A 430 -9.38 7.41 35.93
CA GLY A 430 -8.89 7.94 37.20
C GLY A 430 -8.93 6.94 38.36
N ASP A 431 -9.57 5.78 38.20
CA ASP A 431 -9.63 4.78 39.25
C ASP A 431 -8.34 3.97 39.36
N LYS A 432 -7.99 3.59 40.59
CA LYS A 432 -6.94 2.63 40.89
C LYS A 432 -7.56 1.25 41.02
N ILE A 433 -7.10 0.31 40.21
CA ILE A 433 -7.63 -1.05 40.19
C ILE A 433 -6.59 -2.04 40.68
N THR A 434 -7.07 -3.10 41.34
CA THR A 434 -6.27 -4.28 41.64
C THR A 434 -7.00 -5.56 41.26
N PHE A 435 -6.26 -6.54 40.75
CA PHE A 435 -6.79 -7.86 40.41
C PHE A 435 -5.68 -8.91 40.39
N HIS A 436 -6.08 -10.18 40.40
CA HIS A 436 -5.17 -11.33 40.42
C HIS A 436 -4.47 -11.53 39.07
N ILE A 437 -3.15 -11.72 39.08
CA ILE A 437 -2.31 -11.89 37.89
C ILE A 437 -1.24 -12.95 38.22
N PRO A 438 -1.29 -14.14 37.59
CA PRO A 438 -0.43 -15.28 37.94
C PRO A 438 1.01 -15.15 37.41
N PHE A 439 1.42 -13.95 37.01
CA PHE A 439 2.75 -13.67 36.48
C PHE A 439 3.23 -12.28 36.92
N ARG A 440 4.55 -12.12 36.96
CA ARG A 440 5.18 -10.92 37.50
C ARG A 440 4.98 -9.71 36.59
N VAL A 441 4.38 -8.65 37.12
CA VAL A 441 4.22 -7.35 36.43
C VAL A 441 5.30 -6.36 36.84
N ARG A 442 5.80 -5.57 35.89
CA ARG A 442 6.75 -4.48 36.07
C ARG A 442 6.06 -3.12 35.96
N LEU A 443 6.65 -2.09 36.55
CA LEU A 443 6.14 -0.71 36.43
C LEU A 443 6.17 -0.18 34.99
N SER A 444 7.04 -0.73 34.14
CA SER A 444 7.07 -0.43 32.70
C SER A 444 5.92 -1.04 31.91
N ASP A 445 5.18 -1.98 32.50
CA ASP A 445 4.14 -2.72 31.80
C ASP A 445 2.88 -1.87 31.68
N LYS A 446 2.23 -2.03 30.54
CA LYS A 446 1.00 -1.32 30.17
C LYS A 446 -0.17 -2.29 30.14
N LEU A 447 -1.34 -1.83 30.59
CA LEU A 447 -2.58 -2.59 30.57
C LEU A 447 -3.42 -2.17 29.37
N TYR A 448 -3.80 -3.12 28.53
CA TYR A 448 -4.67 -2.93 27.38
C TYR A 448 -5.95 -3.75 27.53
N LYS A 449 -7.05 -3.25 26.99
CA LYS A 449 -8.30 -4.00 26.78
C LYS A 449 -8.33 -4.51 25.35
N ILE A 450 -8.58 -5.80 25.20
CA ILE A 450 -8.81 -6.44 23.92
C ILE A 450 -10.26 -6.14 23.49
N ILE A 451 -10.39 -5.59 22.30
CA ILE A 451 -11.62 -5.32 21.58
C ILE A 451 -11.74 -6.39 20.48
N ALA A 452 -12.91 -7.03 20.43
CA ALA A 452 -13.26 -8.00 19.40
C ALA A 452 -13.37 -7.35 18.02
#